data_AF-A0A9P6ZVT8-F1
#
_entry.id   AF-A0A9P6ZVT8-F1
#
_cell.length_a   1.000
_cell.length_b   1.000
_cell.length_c   1.000
_cell.angle_alpha   90.00
_cell.angle_beta   90.00
_cell.angle_gamma   90.00
#
_symmetry.space_group_name_H-M   'P 1'
#
loop_
_entity.id
_entity.type
_entity.pdbx_description
1 polymer ?
#
loop_
_entity_poly.entity_id
_entity_poly.type
_entity_poly.pdbx_seq_one_letter_code
_entity_poly.pdbx_strand_id
1 'polypeptide(L)'
;MSDEEPEPQAPIQLEQTRRKKLALEVQSLAPKVLKILDAISEQGMTLSLFLDALSWGDESCHSNDRIRFARTGLMLSEELPGILERWYRPPRNQHKGRRPVGARQNLQKFAIKCVADLLEYEIEHIPLFASPPDKLSQAHLTSFNFEDFIKKVSAGAPVLWDVLERLVFSAKQQARNTHKSPAMVLL
;
A
#
# COMPACT_ATOMS: atom_id res chain seq x y z
N MET A 1 -23.29 24.02 -21.48
CA MET A 1 -23.52 23.91 -20.04
C MET A 1 -22.79 22.67 -19.60
N SER A 2 -21.64 22.86 -18.97
CA SER A 2 -20.84 21.76 -18.45
C SER A 2 -21.45 21.40 -17.09
N ASP A 3 -22.00 20.20 -16.98
CA ASP A 3 -22.38 19.62 -15.69
C ASP A 3 -21.09 19.35 -14.92
N GLU A 4 -20.68 20.28 -14.06
CA GLU A 4 -19.70 20.01 -13.02
C GLU A 4 -20.36 19.04 -12.02
N GLU A 5 -19.99 17.76 -12.11
CA GLU A 5 -20.30 16.81 -11.05
C GLU A 5 -19.76 17.38 -9.73
N PRO A 6 -20.60 17.53 -8.69
CA PRO A 6 -20.17 18.11 -7.43
C PRO A 6 -19.02 17.28 -6.87
N GLU A 7 -17.89 17.93 -6.56
CA GLU A 7 -16.74 17.25 -5.99
C GLU A 7 -17.18 16.38 -4.79
N PRO A 8 -16.71 15.13 -4.72
CA PRO A 8 -17.11 14.24 -3.64
C PRO A 8 -16.73 14.85 -2.30
N GLN A 9 -17.74 15.23 -1.51
CA GLN A 9 -17.53 15.79 -0.18
C GLN A 9 -16.75 14.80 0.67
N ALA A 10 -15.67 15.27 1.28
CA ALA A 10 -14.84 14.46 2.15
C ALA A 10 -15.71 13.81 3.26
N PRO A 11 -15.54 12.52 3.55
CA PRO A 11 -16.31 11.84 4.60
C PRO A 11 -16.24 12.59 5.93
N ILE A 12 -17.38 12.74 6.60
CA ILE A 12 -17.53 13.49 7.87
C ILE A 12 -16.51 13.04 8.93
N GLN A 13 -16.14 11.76 8.92
CA GLN A 13 -15.14 11.14 9.79
C GLN A 13 -13.77 11.82 9.69
N LEU A 14 -13.36 12.25 8.49
CA LEU A 14 -12.06 12.86 8.25
C LEU A 14 -12.01 14.27 8.82
N GLU A 15 -13.06 15.05 8.60
CA GLU A 15 -13.18 16.39 9.16
C GLU A 15 -13.20 16.36 10.70
N GLN A 16 -13.90 15.39 11.30
CA GLN A 16 -13.86 15.19 12.75
C GLN A 16 -12.45 14.85 13.25
N THR A 17 -11.69 14.03 12.52
CA THR A 17 -10.32 13.67 12.87
C THR A 17 -9.40 14.89 12.77
N ARG A 18 -9.47 15.67 11.68
CA ARG A 18 -8.70 16.91 11.50
C ARG A 18 -8.94 17.90 12.64
N ARG A 19 -10.21 18.15 12.99
CA ARG A 19 -10.58 19.03 14.12
C ARG A 19 -9.99 18.56 15.45
N LYS A 20 -10.08 17.26 15.74
CA LYS A 20 -9.52 16.69 16.99
C LYS A 20 -7.99 16.75 17.01
N LYS A 21 -7.33 16.56 15.87
CA LYS A 21 -5.88 16.65 15.73
C LYS A 21 -5.37 18.05 16.08
N LEU A 22 -5.99 19.08 15.54
CA LEU A 22 -5.65 20.48 15.86
C LEU A 22 -5.78 20.78 17.36
N ALA A 23 -6.81 20.25 18.02
CA ALA A 23 -6.97 20.41 19.47
C ALA A 23 -5.91 19.64 20.30
N LEU A 24 -5.25 18.65 19.72
CA LEU A 24 -4.25 17.82 20.39
C LEU A 24 -2.80 18.32 20.26
N GLU A 25 -2.49 19.18 19.28
CA GLU A 25 -1.11 19.62 19.00
C GLU A 25 -0.40 20.32 20.17
N VAL A 26 -1.15 20.80 21.16
CA VAL A 26 -0.63 21.53 22.32
C VAL A 26 -0.28 20.62 23.51
N GLN A 27 -0.65 19.34 23.50
CA GLN A 27 -0.53 18.44 24.66
C GLN A 27 0.28 17.18 24.37
N SER A 28 1.01 16.68 25.38
CA SER A 28 1.62 15.35 25.31
C SER A 28 0.53 14.28 25.17
N LEU A 29 0.70 13.39 24.19
CA LEU A 29 -0.25 12.32 23.91
C LEU A 29 -0.13 11.12 24.87
N ALA A 30 1.03 10.94 25.52
CA ALA A 30 1.31 9.72 26.28
C ALA A 30 0.28 9.42 27.38
N PRO A 31 -0.18 10.37 28.22
CA PRO A 31 -1.20 10.10 29.22
C PRO A 31 -2.55 9.67 28.63
N LYS A 32 -2.91 10.20 27.45
CA LYS A 32 -4.16 9.82 26.76
C LYS A 32 -4.04 8.40 26.18
N VAL A 33 -2.88 8.05 25.64
CA VAL A 33 -2.60 6.70 25.12
C VAL A 33 -2.62 5.67 26.25
N LEU A 34 -1.99 5.95 27.39
CA LEU A 34 -1.99 5.03 28.54
C LEU A 34 -3.41 4.72 29.02
N LYS A 35 -4.27 5.74 29.17
CA LYS A 35 -5.68 5.53 29.54
C LYS A 35 -6.44 4.64 28.57
N ILE A 36 -6.14 4.71 27.27
CA ILE A 36 -6.77 3.84 26.27
C ILE A 36 -6.25 2.40 26.42
N LEU A 37 -4.95 2.21 26.66
CA LEU A 37 -4.37 0.89 26.89
C LEU A 37 -4.92 0.24 28.16
N ASP A 38 -5.09 1.01 29.23
CA ASP A 38 -5.70 0.54 30.48
C ASP A 38 -7.15 0.10 30.22
N ALA A 39 -7.94 0.91 29.52
CA ALA A 39 -9.31 0.57 29.18
C ALA A 39 -9.41 -0.70 28.31
N ILE A 40 -8.51 -0.90 27.35
CA ILE A 40 -8.45 -2.14 26.55
C ILE A 40 -8.12 -3.34 27.45
N SER A 41 -7.17 -3.18 28.37
CA SER A 41 -6.76 -4.24 29.30
C SER A 41 -7.88 -4.60 30.29
N GLU A 42 -8.64 -3.63 30.77
CA GLU A 42 -9.80 -3.85 31.65
C GLU A 42 -10.91 -4.67 30.98
N GLN A 43 -11.02 -4.61 29.65
CA GLN A 43 -11.93 -5.46 28.87
C GLN A 43 -11.34 -6.86 28.58
N GLY A 44 -10.19 -7.20 29.16
CA GLY A 44 -9.52 -8.49 28.93
C GLY A 44 -8.92 -8.62 27.53
N MET A 45 -8.70 -7.51 26.82
CA MET A 45 -8.15 -7.49 25.47
C MET A 45 -6.70 -7.00 25.45
N THR A 46 -5.97 -7.34 24.40
CA THR A 46 -4.71 -6.67 24.04
C THR A 46 -4.95 -5.68 22.91
N LEU A 47 -4.02 -4.74 22.70
CA LEU A 47 -4.12 -3.79 21.58
C LEU A 47 -4.29 -4.49 20.22
N SER A 48 -3.60 -5.62 20.02
CA SER A 48 -3.72 -6.40 18.78
C SER A 48 -5.12 -6.98 18.60
N LEU A 49 -5.71 -7.57 19.65
CA LEU A 49 -7.07 -8.12 19.61
C LEU A 49 -8.11 -7.01 19.39
N PHE A 50 -7.92 -5.86 20.02
CA PHE A 50 -8.79 -4.70 19.82
C PHE A 50 -8.75 -4.20 18.37
N LEU A 51 -7.56 -4.04 17.79
CA LEU A 51 -7.42 -3.57 16.40
C LEU A 51 -7.99 -4.57 15.39
N ASP A 52 -7.84 -5.87 15.65
CA ASP A 52 -8.42 -6.94 14.83
C ASP A 52 -9.96 -6.88 14.87
N ALA A 53 -10.54 -6.80 16.07
CA ALA A 53 -11.98 -6.68 16.27
C ALA A 53 -12.56 -5.41 15.63
N LEU A 54 -11.90 -4.25 15.83
CA LEU A 54 -12.29 -2.97 15.24
C LEU A 54 -12.24 -2.98 13.70
N SER A 55 -11.29 -3.73 13.12
CA SER A 55 -11.12 -3.81 11.67
C SER A 55 -12.23 -4.67 11.07
N TRP A 56 -12.26 -5.98 11.34
CA TRP A 56 -13.24 -6.87 10.70
C TRP A 56 -13.69 -8.02 11.60
N GLY A 57 -13.61 -7.85 12.94
CA GLY A 57 -13.79 -8.90 13.96
C GLY A 57 -14.85 -9.97 13.66
N ASP A 58 -16.03 -9.82 14.25
CA ASP A 58 -17.16 -10.72 14.02
C ASP A 58 -18.36 -9.97 13.43
N GLU A 59 -19.46 -10.71 13.19
CA GLU A 59 -20.68 -10.14 12.62
C GLU A 59 -21.28 -9.01 13.48
N SER A 60 -21.09 -9.08 14.81
CA SER A 60 -21.54 -8.01 15.71
C SER A 60 -20.70 -6.74 15.53
N CYS A 61 -19.39 -6.89 15.26
CA CYS A 61 -18.50 -5.79 14.91
C CYS A 61 -18.84 -5.17 13.53
N HIS A 62 -19.31 -5.98 12.58
CA HIS A 62 -19.72 -5.51 11.24
C HIS A 62 -21.00 -4.70 11.26
N SER A 63 -22.00 -5.18 12.00
CA SER A 63 -23.34 -4.59 12.07
C SER A 63 -23.43 -3.37 12.99
N ASN A 64 -22.48 -3.19 13.92
CA ASN A 64 -22.49 -2.05 14.82
C ASN A 64 -22.08 -0.74 14.13
N ASP A 65 -23.01 0.21 14.05
CA ASP A 65 -22.80 1.51 13.38
C ASP A 65 -21.62 2.32 13.93
N ARG A 66 -21.38 2.25 15.24
CA ARG A 66 -20.30 3.00 15.88
C ARG A 66 -18.93 2.40 15.54
N ILE A 67 -18.83 1.07 15.51
CA ILE A 67 -17.61 0.36 15.09
C ILE A 67 -17.35 0.63 13.62
N ARG A 68 -18.38 0.50 12.76
CA ARG A 68 -18.30 0.83 11.34
C ARG A 68 -17.83 2.28 11.11
N PHE A 69 -18.42 3.24 11.81
CA PHE A 69 -18.02 4.65 11.71
C PHE A 69 -16.54 4.86 12.10
N ALA A 70 -16.10 4.28 13.22
CA ALA A 70 -14.72 4.38 13.67
C ALA A 70 -13.74 3.73 12.69
N ARG A 71 -14.08 2.54 12.16
CA ARG A 71 -13.32 1.85 11.13
C ARG A 71 -13.21 2.67 9.85
N THR A 72 -14.32 3.17 9.33
CA THR A 72 -14.31 4.02 8.12
C THR A 72 -13.42 5.25 8.34
N GLY A 73 -13.50 5.86 9.51
CA GLY A 73 -12.61 6.96 9.88
C GLY A 73 -11.14 6.58 9.84
N LEU A 74 -10.77 5.39 10.33
CA LEU A 74 -9.39 4.89 10.27
C LEU A 74 -8.95 4.56 8.84
N MET A 75 -9.74 3.79 8.08
CA MET A 75 -9.37 3.28 6.76
C MET A 75 -9.25 4.38 5.71
N LEU A 76 -9.98 5.48 5.87
CA LEU A 76 -9.92 6.64 4.97
C LEU A 76 -9.04 7.77 5.52
N SER A 77 -8.43 7.60 6.69
CA SER A 77 -7.64 8.66 7.33
C SER A 77 -6.35 8.96 6.57
N GLU A 78 -5.98 10.25 6.57
CA GLU A 78 -4.65 10.70 6.12
C GLU A 78 -3.53 10.18 7.05
N GLU A 79 -3.89 9.84 8.29
CA GLU A 79 -2.98 9.32 9.30
C GLU A 79 -2.52 7.89 9.01
N LEU A 80 -3.37 7.04 8.45
CA LEU A 80 -3.09 5.60 8.27
C LEU A 80 -1.82 5.33 7.45
N PRO A 81 -1.59 5.96 6.28
CA PRO A 81 -0.31 5.82 5.56
C PRO A 81 0.89 6.17 6.44
N GLY A 82 0.81 7.27 7.20
CA GLY A 82 1.87 7.69 8.12
C GLY A 82 2.08 6.72 9.29
N ILE A 83 1.03 6.07 9.77
CA ILE A 83 1.11 5.00 10.79
C ILE A 83 1.87 3.80 10.20
N LEU A 84 1.48 3.33 9.02
CA LEU A 84 2.12 2.21 8.33
C LEU A 84 3.59 2.49 8.03
N GLU A 85 3.93 3.70 7.58
CA GLU A 85 5.31 4.11 7.34
C GLU A 85 6.13 4.11 8.64
N ARG A 86 5.59 4.62 9.75
CA ARG A 86 6.26 4.58 11.05
C ARG A 86 6.38 3.17 11.61
N TRP A 87 5.44 2.26 11.32
CA TRP A 87 5.57 0.85 11.67
C TRP A 87 6.65 0.16 10.85
N TYR A 88 6.76 0.46 9.55
CA TYR A 88 7.82 -0.06 8.68
C TYR A 88 9.20 0.50 9.04
N ARG A 89 9.25 1.79 9.40
CA ARG A 89 10.47 2.55 9.66
C ARG A 89 10.29 3.45 10.90
N PRO A 90 10.36 2.90 12.13
CA PRO A 90 10.14 3.67 13.36
C PRO A 90 11.10 4.86 13.51
N PRO A 91 10.70 6.04 14.02
CA PRO A 91 11.61 7.19 14.14
C PRO A 91 12.88 6.83 14.94
N ARG A 92 14.01 7.43 14.57
CA ARG A 92 15.26 7.26 15.34
C ARG A 92 15.17 8.09 16.61
N ASN A 93 15.42 7.48 17.75
CA ASN A 93 15.76 8.22 18.96
C ASN A 93 17.12 8.90 18.77
N GLN A 94 17.33 10.06 19.41
CA GLN A 94 18.61 10.79 19.36
C GLN A 94 19.78 10.02 19.99
N HIS A 95 19.48 8.91 20.68
CA HIS A 95 20.47 8.01 21.25
C HIS A 95 21.06 7.10 20.18
N LYS A 96 22.37 6.85 20.23
CA LYS A 96 23.14 6.00 19.29
C LYS A 96 22.79 4.49 19.36
N GLY A 97 21.57 4.14 19.76
CA GLY A 97 21.10 2.77 19.89
C GLY A 97 20.62 2.16 18.57
N ARG A 98 20.43 0.84 18.58
CA ARG A 98 19.81 0.12 17.46
C ARG A 98 18.38 0.61 17.27
N ARG A 99 18.03 1.02 16.05
CA ARG A 99 16.66 1.42 15.69
C ARG A 99 15.69 0.27 16.02
N PRO A 100 14.50 0.56 16.59
CA PRO A 100 13.46 -0.45 16.73
C PRO A 100 13.15 -1.09 15.39
N VAL A 101 12.95 -2.41 15.37
CA VAL A 101 12.66 -3.18 14.15
C VAL A 101 11.29 -2.80 13.59
N GLY A 102 10.34 -2.45 14.46
CA GLY A 102 8.95 -2.17 14.08
C GLY A 102 8.27 -3.40 13.47
N ALA A 103 7.27 -3.17 12.63
CA ALA A 103 6.56 -4.21 11.88
C ALA A 103 7.22 -4.50 10.51
N ARG A 104 8.49 -4.12 10.31
CA ARG A 104 9.16 -4.15 9.01
C ARG A 104 9.03 -5.47 8.28
N GLN A 105 9.33 -6.58 8.94
CA GLN A 105 9.30 -7.91 8.30
C GLN A 105 7.88 -8.32 7.91
N ASN A 106 6.90 -8.08 8.79
CA ASN A 106 5.49 -8.41 8.51
C ASN A 106 4.95 -7.56 7.36
N LEU A 107 5.24 -6.26 7.35
CA LEU A 107 4.82 -5.36 6.27
C LEU A 107 5.49 -5.68 4.93
N GLN A 108 6.75 -6.12 4.93
CA GLN A 108 7.41 -6.57 3.68
C GLN A 108 6.75 -7.84 3.13
N LYS A 109 6.50 -8.84 3.99
CA LYS A 109 5.80 -10.07 3.57
C LYS A 109 4.40 -9.76 3.03
N PHE A 110 3.66 -8.90 3.73
CA PHE A 110 2.34 -8.45 3.28
C PHE A 110 2.41 -7.72 1.94
N ALA A 111 3.32 -6.75 1.79
CA ALA A 111 3.49 -6.00 0.54
C ALA A 111 3.87 -6.91 -0.64
N ILE A 112 4.76 -7.89 -0.42
CA ILE A 112 5.11 -8.88 -1.45
C ILE A 112 3.87 -9.66 -1.88
N LYS A 113 3.05 -10.11 -0.92
CA LYS A 113 1.80 -10.81 -1.24
C LYS A 113 0.86 -9.92 -2.08
N CYS A 114 0.63 -8.68 -1.65
CA CYS A 114 -0.25 -7.77 -2.40
C CYS A 114 0.25 -7.52 -3.84
N VAL A 115 1.56 -7.34 -4.02
CA VAL A 115 2.13 -7.18 -5.37
C VAL A 115 1.99 -8.47 -6.16
N ALA A 116 2.24 -9.64 -5.56
CA ALA A 116 2.05 -10.92 -6.24
C ALA A 116 0.60 -11.12 -6.71
N ASP A 117 -0.38 -10.87 -5.84
CA ASP A 117 -1.82 -10.99 -6.17
C ASP A 117 -2.19 -10.06 -7.35
N LEU A 118 -1.63 -8.83 -7.40
CA LEU A 118 -1.84 -7.91 -8.53
C LEU A 118 -1.19 -8.41 -9.83
N LEU A 119 0.04 -8.94 -9.74
CA LEU A 119 0.76 -9.46 -10.90
C LEU A 119 0.13 -10.73 -11.45
N GLU A 120 -0.36 -11.62 -10.61
CA GLU A 120 -1.11 -12.81 -11.03
C GLU A 120 -2.34 -12.40 -11.83
N TYR A 121 -3.11 -11.44 -11.32
CA TYR A 121 -4.25 -10.89 -12.06
C TYR A 121 -3.85 -10.28 -13.40
N GLU A 122 -2.78 -9.47 -13.47
CA GLU A 122 -2.33 -8.90 -14.75
C GLU A 122 -1.86 -9.97 -15.74
N ILE A 123 -1.04 -10.91 -15.29
CA ILE A 123 -0.41 -11.92 -16.16
C ILE A 123 -1.47 -12.89 -16.71
N GLU A 124 -2.45 -13.31 -15.91
CA GLU A 124 -3.54 -14.20 -16.37
C GLU A 124 -4.34 -13.63 -17.55
N HIS A 125 -4.44 -12.30 -17.65
CA HIS A 125 -5.25 -11.63 -18.66
C HIS A 125 -4.44 -11.21 -19.90
N ILE A 126 -3.15 -11.56 -19.96
CA ILE A 126 -2.27 -11.18 -21.06
C ILE A 126 -1.83 -12.44 -21.83
N PRO A 127 -2.30 -12.61 -23.07
CA PRO A 127 -1.93 -13.75 -23.91
C PRO A 127 -0.43 -13.87 -24.19
N LEU A 128 0.32 -12.78 -24.00
CA LEU A 128 1.76 -12.72 -24.22
C LEU A 128 2.55 -13.69 -23.33
N PHE A 129 2.06 -13.96 -22.11
CA PHE A 129 2.72 -14.88 -21.17
C PHE A 129 2.20 -16.32 -21.28
N ALA A 130 1.18 -16.55 -22.11
CA ALA A 130 0.68 -17.88 -22.40
C ALA A 130 1.50 -18.54 -23.51
N SER A 131 1.77 -19.85 -23.39
CA SER A 131 2.34 -20.60 -24.51
C SER A 131 1.30 -20.68 -25.64
N PRO A 132 1.70 -20.46 -26.91
CA PRO A 132 0.84 -20.78 -28.03
C PRO A 132 0.41 -22.26 -27.96
N PRO A 133 -0.81 -22.60 -28.39
CA PRO A 133 -1.31 -23.97 -28.39
C PRO A 133 -0.59 -24.87 -29.42
N ASP A 134 0.04 -24.27 -30.44
CA ASP A 134 0.78 -24.99 -31.47
C ASP A 134 2.27 -25.14 -31.13
N LYS A 135 2.87 -26.25 -31.59
CA LYS A 135 4.29 -26.58 -31.38
C LYS A 135 5.18 -25.38 -31.78
N LEU A 136 5.97 -24.89 -30.82
CA LEU A 136 6.98 -23.85 -31.00
C LEU A 136 7.77 -24.09 -32.31
N SER A 137 7.55 -23.25 -33.31
CA SER A 137 8.28 -23.32 -34.57
C SER A 137 9.62 -22.60 -34.44
N GLN A 138 10.63 -23.01 -35.22
CA GLN A 138 11.91 -22.31 -35.25
C GLN A 138 11.73 -20.81 -35.59
N ALA A 139 10.78 -20.48 -36.46
CA ALA A 139 10.43 -19.11 -36.79
C ALA A 139 9.90 -18.33 -35.58
N HIS A 140 9.03 -18.92 -34.75
CA HIS A 140 8.57 -18.27 -33.51
C HIS A 140 9.70 -18.05 -32.49
N LEU A 141 10.70 -18.93 -32.45
CA LEU A 141 11.85 -18.79 -31.56
C LEU A 141 12.87 -17.75 -32.06
N THR A 142 12.90 -17.43 -33.35
CA THR A 142 13.85 -16.47 -33.94
C THR A 142 13.22 -15.12 -34.32
N SER A 143 11.89 -15.00 -34.38
CA SER A 143 11.19 -13.77 -34.76
C SER A 143 10.83 -12.86 -33.58
N PHE A 144 11.53 -12.96 -32.44
CA PHE A 144 11.21 -12.17 -31.26
C PHE A 144 11.53 -10.69 -31.48
N ASN A 145 10.52 -9.83 -31.40
CA ASN A 145 10.68 -8.38 -31.46
C ASN A 145 10.57 -7.79 -30.05
N PHE A 146 11.70 -7.30 -29.54
CA PHE A 146 11.80 -6.66 -28.23
C PHE A 146 10.94 -5.40 -28.11
N GLU A 147 10.85 -4.56 -29.14
CA GLU A 147 10.04 -3.33 -29.09
C GLU A 147 8.55 -3.63 -28.99
N ASP A 148 8.07 -4.62 -29.76
CA ASP A 148 6.69 -5.04 -29.72
C ASP A 148 6.36 -5.75 -28.40
N PHE A 149 7.30 -6.52 -27.85
CA PHE A 149 7.15 -7.14 -26.54
C PHE A 149 7.02 -6.08 -25.43
N ILE A 150 7.91 -5.08 -25.40
CA ILE A 150 7.85 -3.98 -24.44
C ILE A 150 6.51 -3.26 -24.53
N LYS A 151 6.07 -2.89 -25.74
CA LYS A 151 4.78 -2.21 -25.93
C LYS A 151 3.61 -3.03 -25.42
N LYS A 152 3.63 -4.36 -25.62
CA LYS A 152 2.57 -5.25 -25.15
C LYS A 152 2.60 -5.44 -23.63
N VAL A 153 3.78 -5.55 -23.01
CA VAL A 153 3.91 -5.67 -21.56
C VAL A 153 3.54 -4.37 -20.86
N SER A 154 4.03 -3.22 -21.31
CA SER A 154 3.74 -1.94 -20.66
C SER A 154 2.27 -1.52 -20.78
N ALA A 155 1.59 -1.93 -21.86
CA ALA A 155 0.15 -1.70 -22.03
C ALA A 155 -0.71 -2.75 -21.32
N GLY A 156 -0.28 -4.02 -21.31
CA GLY A 156 -1.06 -5.14 -20.78
C GLY A 156 -0.87 -5.38 -19.28
N ALA A 157 0.35 -5.19 -18.75
CA ALA A 157 0.74 -5.40 -17.36
C ALA A 157 1.45 -4.16 -16.79
N PRO A 158 0.73 -3.05 -16.55
CA PRO A 158 1.33 -1.82 -16.04
C PRO A 158 1.97 -1.99 -14.65
N VAL A 159 1.43 -2.81 -13.75
CA VAL A 159 2.05 -3.05 -12.43
C VAL A 159 3.35 -3.83 -12.56
N LEU A 160 3.38 -4.86 -13.43
CA LEU A 160 4.64 -5.58 -13.73
C LEU A 160 5.69 -4.62 -14.30
N TRP A 161 5.29 -3.78 -15.25
CA TRP A 161 6.17 -2.80 -15.88
C TRP A 161 6.74 -1.80 -14.86
N ASP A 162 5.89 -1.26 -13.98
CA ASP A 162 6.30 -0.34 -12.92
C ASP A 162 7.30 -0.99 -11.93
N VAL A 163 7.07 -2.24 -11.54
CA VAL A 163 7.99 -2.98 -10.67
C VAL A 163 9.34 -3.16 -11.34
N LEU A 164 9.33 -3.60 -12.60
CA LEU A 164 10.52 -3.80 -13.41
C LEU A 164 11.31 -2.49 -13.59
N GLU A 165 10.63 -1.39 -13.91
CA GLU A 165 11.25 -0.07 -14.05
C GLU A 165 11.93 0.37 -12.75
N ARG A 166 11.26 0.20 -11.60
CA ARG A 166 11.81 0.53 -10.28
C ARG A 166 13.01 -0.33 -9.87
N LEU A 167 13.09 -1.57 -10.33
CA LEU A 167 14.23 -2.45 -10.08
C LEU A 167 15.44 -2.06 -10.92
N VAL A 168 15.22 -1.64 -12.17
CA VAL A 168 16.28 -1.26 -13.10
C VAL A 168 16.81 0.15 -12.83
N PHE A 169 15.94 1.08 -12.43
CA PHE A 169 16.32 2.44 -12.08
C PHE A 169 16.23 2.65 -10.58
N SER A 170 17.39 2.60 -9.90
CA SER A 170 17.46 3.16 -8.55
C SER A 170 17.15 4.67 -8.61
N ALA A 171 16.61 5.24 -7.53
CA ALA A 171 16.37 6.68 -7.42
C ALA A 171 17.61 7.55 -7.75
N LYS A 172 18.82 7.00 -7.54
CA LYS A 172 20.10 7.64 -7.92
C LYS A 172 20.38 7.60 -9.42
N GLN A 173 19.92 6.56 -10.11
CA GLN A 173 20.07 6.36 -11.56
C GLN A 173 19.11 7.28 -12.32
N GLN A 174 17.87 7.40 -11.83
CA GLN A 174 16.83 8.27 -12.41
C GLN A 174 17.22 9.76 -12.37
N ALA A 175 17.91 10.20 -11.31
CA ALA A 175 18.44 11.56 -11.20
C ALA A 175 19.67 11.83 -12.10
N ARG A 176 20.34 10.79 -12.63
CA ARG A 176 21.58 10.91 -13.42
C ARG A 176 21.40 10.61 -14.91
N ASN A 177 20.43 9.78 -15.27
CA ASN A 177 20.15 9.43 -16.66
C ASN A 177 19.09 10.35 -17.24
N THR A 178 19.51 11.42 -17.91
CA THR A 178 18.63 12.28 -18.72
C THR A 178 18.40 11.75 -20.15
N HIS A 179 19.14 10.71 -20.58
CA HIS A 179 19.15 10.24 -21.98
C HIS A 179 18.92 8.73 -22.19
N LYS A 180 18.79 7.91 -21.14
CA LYS A 180 18.58 6.46 -21.29
C LYS A 180 17.11 6.11 -21.08
N SER A 181 16.47 5.53 -22.10
CA SER A 181 15.11 5.01 -22.01
C SER A 181 15.07 3.73 -21.17
N PRO A 182 14.08 3.56 -20.26
CA PRO A 182 13.91 2.34 -19.47
C PRO A 182 13.78 1.06 -20.30
N ALA A 183 13.19 1.19 -21.49
CA ALA A 183 13.02 0.14 -22.47
C ALA A 183 14.35 -0.52 -22.92
N MET A 184 15.48 0.21 -22.89
CA MET A 184 16.78 -0.27 -23.37
C MET A 184 17.62 -1.01 -22.32
N VAL A 185 17.18 -1.04 -21.06
CA VAL A 185 17.92 -1.69 -19.95
C VAL A 185 17.14 -2.89 -19.40
N LEU A 186 15.84 -2.94 -19.63
CA LEU A 186 14.95 -4.01 -19.17
C LEU A 186 15.03 -5.29 -20.00
N LEU A 187 15.63 -5.26 -21.19
CA LEU A 187 15.80 -6.40 -22.09
C LEU A 187 17.19 -6.38 -22.74
#